data_AF-A0A0G0K164-F1
#
_entry.id   AF-A0A0G0K164-F1
#
_cell.length_a   1.000
_cell.length_b   1.000
_cell.length_c   1.000
_cell.angle_alpha   90.00
_cell.angle_beta   90.00
_cell.angle_gamma   90.00
#
_symmetry.space_group_name_H-M   'P 1'
#
loop_
_entity.id
_entity.type
_entity.pdbx_description
1 polymer ?
#
loop_
_entity_poly.entity_id
_entity_poly.type
_entity_poly.pdbx_seq_one_letter_code
_entity_poly.pdbx_strand_id
1 'polypeptide(L)' 'MIDILKKQTLNDRIPKYLPGNLEIAHKTGELINFKHDGGIAFTKKGDYIIVVLSNTSDPAKAAEKIANFSKEIYDYFQEN' A
#
# COMPACT_ATOMS: atom_id res chain seq x y z
N MET A 1 -11.35 7.65 12.74
CA MET A 1 -11.10 6.39 12.00
C MET A 1 -9.88 6.51 11.08
N ILE A 2 -9.85 7.47 10.14
CA ILE A 2 -8.69 7.69 9.25
C ILE A 2 -7.38 7.90 10.02
N ASP A 3 -7.40 8.68 11.12
CA ASP A 3 -6.19 8.93 11.93
C ASP A 3 -5.59 7.66 12.55
N ILE A 4 -6.39 6.61 12.73
CA ILE A 4 -5.90 5.31 13.22
C ILE A 4 -5.19 4.59 12.08
N LEU A 5 -5.77 4.60 10.88
CA LEU A 5 -5.18 3.97 9.69
C LEU A 5 -3.89 4.66 9.24
N LYS A 6 -3.77 5.98 9.42
CA LYS A 6 -2.52 6.74 9.18
C LYS A 6 -1.37 6.35 10.11
N LYS A 7 -1.66 5.69 11.24
CA LYS A 7 -0.68 5.25 12.24
C LYS A 7 -0.30 3.77 12.10
N GLN A 8 -0.62 3.13 10.98
CA GLN A 8 -0.18 1.77 10.69
C GLN A 8 1.36 1.70 10.69
N THR A 9 1.90 0.60 11.23
CA THR A 9 3.35 0.41 11.39
C THR A 9 3.91 -0.65 10.44
N LEU A 10 3.07 -1.53 9.90
CA LEU A 10 3.44 -2.54 8.90
C LEU A 10 3.52 -1.92 7.51
N ASN A 11 4.65 -1.28 7.22
CA ASN A 11 4.89 -0.48 6.01
C ASN A 11 5.70 -1.25 4.93
N ASP A 12 5.68 -2.58 4.94
CA ASP A 12 6.44 -3.46 4.04
C ASP A 12 5.82 -3.61 2.64
N ARG A 13 4.72 -2.92 2.35
CA ARG A 13 3.89 -3.05 1.14
C ARG A 13 3.56 -1.71 0.51
N ILE A 14 2.30 -1.24 0.56
CA ILE A 14 1.85 0.00 -0.12
C ILE A 14 2.82 1.16 0.14
N PRO A 15 3.27 1.42 1.38
CA PRO A 15 4.13 2.58 1.66
C PRO A 15 5.60 2.41 1.26
N LYS A 16 6.08 1.18 1.04
CA LYS A 16 7.52 0.84 1.07
C LYS A 16 8.38 1.67 0.12
N TYR A 17 7.88 1.96 -1.07
CA TYR A 17 8.60 2.71 -2.11
C TYR A 17 7.94 4.06 -2.45
N LEU A 18 6.99 4.50 -1.64
CA LEU A 18 6.35 5.81 -1.80
C LEU A 18 7.14 6.88 -1.03
N PRO A 19 6.97 8.18 -1.35
CA PRO A 19 7.66 9.25 -0.62
C PRO A 19 7.38 9.17 0.88
N GLY A 20 8.40 9.29 1.72
CA GLY A 20 8.27 9.11 3.17
C GLY A 20 7.39 10.17 3.88
N ASN A 21 7.10 11.28 3.21
CA ASN A 21 6.18 12.32 3.69
C ASN A 21 4.76 12.18 3.12
N LEU A 22 4.49 11.16 2.30
CA LEU A 22 3.16 10.88 1.79
C LEU A 22 2.31 10.28 2.91
N GLU A 23 1.18 10.92 3.22
CA GLU A 23 0.23 10.34 4.16
C GLU A 23 -0.50 9.18 3.51
N ILE A 24 -0.51 8.02 4.19
CA ILE A 24 -1.20 6.83 3.73
C ILE A 24 -2.03 6.29 4.89
N ALA A 25 -3.34 6.20 4.69
CA ALA A 25 -4.24 5.52 5.62
C ALA A 25 -4.51 4.10 5.13
N HIS A 26 -3.94 3.09 5.75
CA HIS A 26 -4.04 1.71 5.25
C HIS A 26 -4.19 0.64 6.33
N LYS A 27 -4.54 -0.58 5.88
CA LYS A 27 -4.62 -1.77 6.72
C LYS A 27 -4.10 -3.00 5.98
N THR A 28 -3.17 -3.69 6.62
CA THR A 28 -2.65 -4.98 6.18
C THR A 28 -3.57 -6.13 6.61
N GLY A 29 -3.56 -7.24 5.86
CA GLY A 29 -4.23 -8.48 6.22
C GLY A 29 -3.36 -9.69 5.87
N GLU A 30 -3.20 -10.64 6.78
CA GLU A 30 -2.26 -11.76 6.62
C GLU A 30 -2.80 -13.05 7.26
N LEU A 31 -2.64 -14.15 6.54
CA LEU A 31 -2.81 -15.54 7.00
C LEU A 31 -1.79 -16.42 6.26
N ILE A 32 -1.71 -17.73 6.57
CA ILE A 32 -0.68 -18.66 6.05
C ILE A 32 -0.45 -18.55 4.53
N ASN A 33 -1.51 -18.35 3.75
CA ASN A 33 -1.43 -18.23 2.29
C ASN A 33 -1.94 -16.89 1.74
N PHE A 34 -2.01 -15.86 2.58
CA PHE A 34 -2.61 -14.58 2.19
C PHE A 34 -1.76 -13.41 2.64
N LYS A 35 -1.56 -12.46 1.74
CA LYS A 35 -0.84 -11.22 2.00
C LYS A 35 -1.60 -10.08 1.32
N HIS A 36 -2.14 -9.17 2.12
CA HIS A 36 -3.03 -8.10 1.67
C HIS A 36 -2.58 -6.75 2.18
N ASP A 37 -2.96 -5.70 1.46
CA ASP A 37 -2.92 -4.33 1.92
C ASP A 37 -3.97 -3.51 1.17
N GLY A 38 -4.61 -2.59 1.87
CA GLY A 38 -5.58 -1.69 1.28
C GLY A 38 -5.55 -0.35 1.99
N GLY A 39 -5.57 0.74 1.22
CA GLY A 39 -5.44 2.07 1.79
C GLY A 39 -5.74 3.21 0.83
N ILE A 40 -5.70 4.41 1.39
CA ILE A 40 -5.86 5.69 0.71
C ILE A 40 -4.51 6.40 0.71
N ALA A 41 -4.03 6.78 -0.47
CA ALA A 41 -2.88 7.66 -0.62
C ALA A 41 -3.37 9.09 -0.81
N PHE A 42 -2.93 9.99 0.08
CA PHE A 42 -3.33 11.40 0.03
C PHE A 42 -2.29 12.20 -0.76
N THR A 43 -2.65 12.64 -1.97
CA THR A 43 -1.70 13.30 -2.90
C THR A 43 -2.13 14.70 -3.28
N LYS A 44 -1.21 15.50 -3.80
CA LYS A 44 -1.53 16.86 -4.29
C LYS A 44 -2.37 16.85 -5.56
N LYS A 45 -2.35 15.77 -6.34
CA LYS A 45 -3.05 15.64 -7.63
C LYS A 45 -4.40 14.94 -7.53
N GLY A 46 -4.76 14.50 -6.33
CA GLY A 46 -5.98 13.77 -6.06
C GLY A 46 -5.69 12.54 -5.21
N ASP A 47 -6.56 12.28 -4.25
CA ASP A 47 -6.48 11.10 -3.42
C ASP A 47 -6.92 9.88 -4.22
N TYR A 48 -6.29 8.73 -3.97
CA TYR A 48 -6.71 7.47 -4.58
C TYR A 48 -6.73 6.33 -3.58
N ILE A 49 -7.59 5.35 -3.88
CA ILE A 49 -7.74 4.12 -3.10
C ILE A 49 -7.07 2.99 -3.86
N ILE A 50 -6.24 2.22 -3.17
CA ILE A 50 -5.62 1.00 -3.67
C ILE A 50 -5.97 -0.16 -2.74
N VAL A 51 -6.40 -1.29 -3.29
CA VAL A 51 -6.68 -2.53 -2.54
C VAL A 51 -6.06 -3.69 -3.29
N VAL A 52 -5.12 -4.39 -2.65
CA VAL A 52 -4.46 -5.55 -3.22
C VAL A 52 -4.72 -6.77 -2.33
N LEU A 53 -5.44 -7.73 -2.89
CA LEU A 53 -5.71 -9.02 -2.27
C LEU A 53 -4.95 -10.10 -3.03
N SER A 54 -4.20 -10.95 -2.33
CA SER A 54 -3.38 -11.99 -2.95
C SER A 54 -3.44 -13.29 -2.16
N ASN A 55 -3.55 -14.40 -2.88
CA ASN A 55 -3.23 -15.74 -2.39
C ASN A 55 -1.79 -16.05 -2.82
N THR A 56 -0.95 -16.46 -1.90
CA THR A 56 0.48 -16.66 -2.12
C THR A 56 1.03 -17.76 -1.22
N SER A 57 1.92 -18.59 -1.76
CA SER A 57 2.76 -19.50 -0.97
C SER A 57 4.05 -18.84 -0.47
N ASP A 58 4.34 -17.61 -0.93
CA ASP A 58 5.51 -16.82 -0.55
C ASP A 58 5.06 -15.41 -0.12
N PRO A 59 4.81 -15.20 1.20
CA PRO A 59 4.34 -13.92 1.74
C PRO A 59 5.33 -12.77 1.53
N ALA A 60 6.64 -13.05 1.55
CA ALA A 60 7.68 -12.02 1.38
C ALA A 60 7.70 -11.51 -0.06
N LYS A 61 7.68 -12.42 -1.04
CA LYS A 61 7.58 -12.06 -2.45
C LYS A 61 6.26 -11.36 -2.79
N ALA A 62 5.16 -11.74 -2.14
CA ALA A 62 3.90 -11.05 -2.31
C ALA A 62 3.94 -9.62 -1.76
N ALA A 63 4.54 -9.40 -0.59
CA ALA A 63 4.72 -8.04 -0.04
C ALA A 63 5.52 -7.15 -0.98
N GLU A 64 6.63 -7.69 -1.51
CA GLU A 64 7.49 -6.99 -2.46
C GLU A 64 6.75 -6.64 -3.76
N LYS A 65 5.91 -7.55 -4.28
CA LYS A 65 5.08 -7.26 -5.45
C LYS A 65 4.04 -6.17 -5.19
N ILE A 66 3.40 -6.19 -4.01
CA ILE A 66 2.45 -5.14 -3.61
C ILE A 66 3.15 -3.78 -3.54
N ALA A 67 4.36 -3.73 -2.98
CA ALA A 67 5.15 -2.50 -2.90
C ALA A 67 5.50 -1.93 -4.28
N ASN A 68 5.98 -2.77 -5.21
CA ASN A 68 6.30 -2.34 -6.56
C ASN A 68 5.05 -1.89 -7.32
N PHE A 69 3.93 -2.62 -7.21
CA PHE A 69 2.66 -2.23 -7.84
C PHE A 69 2.12 -0.90 -7.29
N SER A 70 2.21 -0.70 -5.98
CA SER A 70 1.85 0.56 -5.34
C SER A 70 2.66 1.75 -5.88
N LYS A 71 3.97 1.55 -6.08
CA LYS A 71 4.86 2.55 -6.69
C LYS A 71 4.45 2.88 -8.12
N GLU A 72 4.23 1.87 -8.95
CA GLU A 72 3.81 2.06 -10.35
C GLU A 72 2.49 2.84 -10.45
N ILE A 73 1.52 2.53 -9.59
CA ILE A 73 0.24 3.26 -9.52
C ILE A 73 0.46 4.71 -9.08
N TYR A 74 1.28 4.94 -8.07
CA TYR A 74 1.60 6.29 -7.60
C TYR A 74 2.22 7.11 -8.74
N ASP A 75 3.25 6.57 -9.39
CA ASP A 75 3.96 7.24 -10.49
C ASP A 75 2.98 7.59 -11.62
N TYR A 76 2.12 6.64 -12.03
CA TYR A 76 1.09 6.88 -13.04
C TYR A 76 0.17 8.06 -12.71
N PHE A 77 -0.32 8.15 -11.47
CA PHE A 77 -1.16 9.27 -11.04
C PHE A 77 -0.38 10.58 -10.83
N GLN A 78 0.95 10.53 -10.67
CA GLN A 78 1.79 11.72 -10.49
C GLN A 78 2.45 12.23 -11.78
N GLU A 79 2.46 11.46 -12.87
CA GLU A 79 3.09 11.84 -14.14
C GLU A 79 2.28 12.79 -15.04
N ASN A 80 1.04 13.18 -14.65
CA ASN A 80 0.19 14.15 -15.38
C ASN A 80 -0.17 15.36 -14.52
#